data_AF-A0A242A876-F1
#
_entry.id   AF-A0A242A876-F1
#
_cell.length_a   1.000
_cell.length_b   1.000
_cell.length_c   1.000
_cell.angle_alpha   90.00
_cell.angle_beta   90.00
_cell.angle_gamma   90.00
#
_symmetry.space_group_name_H-M   'P 1'
#
loop_
_entity.id
_entity.type
_entity.pdbx_description
1 polymer ?
#
loop_
_entity_poly.entity_id
_entity_poly.type
_entity_poly.pdbx_seq_one_letter_code
_entity_poly.pdbx_strand_id
1 'polypeptide(L)'
;MRFQWLKNYQDLEEQILFMKWNLNKSKLELDRWVNGDLANVRLEKNSRSSSLEESIEIIEREISVLECEKAELLELIDSFSGTDNKIVKLKYIEDMDVYDIADETGYSVSYIRKRHTEIRKTLSFVDEYESRREERLKKQEEMDYYSADQDQLSLF
;
A
#
# COMPACT_ATOMS: atom_id res chain seq x y z
N MET A 1 4.15 19.36 -12.89
CA MET A 1 4.18 19.54 -11.42
C MET A 1 5.48 18.95 -10.88
N ARG A 2 6.14 19.60 -9.90
CA ARG A 2 7.34 19.04 -9.26
C ARG A 2 6.95 17.83 -8.41
N PHE A 3 7.76 16.77 -8.38
CA PHE A 3 7.50 15.53 -7.61
C PHE A 3 6.18 14.81 -7.95
N GLN A 4 5.72 14.87 -9.20
CA GLN A 4 4.56 14.10 -9.65
C GLN A 4 4.72 12.59 -9.38
N TRP A 5 5.95 12.09 -9.45
CA TRP A 5 6.29 10.70 -9.12
C TRP A 5 5.91 10.31 -7.69
N LEU A 6 5.97 11.24 -6.72
CA LEU A 6 5.59 10.94 -5.33
C LEU A 6 4.09 10.72 -5.23
N LYS A 7 3.30 11.54 -5.92
CA LYS A 7 1.86 11.36 -5.97
C LYS A 7 1.51 10.01 -6.63
N ASN A 8 2.13 9.69 -7.75
CA ASN A 8 1.90 8.42 -8.44
C ASN A 8 2.26 7.21 -7.55
N TYR A 9 3.37 7.30 -6.79
CA TYR A 9 3.76 6.29 -5.82
C TYR A 9 2.71 6.11 -4.71
N GLN A 10 2.25 7.23 -4.13
CA GLN A 10 1.22 7.22 -3.08
C GLN A 10 -0.12 6.67 -3.60
N ASP A 11 -0.53 7.03 -4.81
CA ASP A 11 -1.74 6.53 -5.46
C ASP A 11 -1.64 5.01 -5.72
N LEU A 12 -0.46 4.49 -6.11
CA LEU A 12 -0.21 3.06 -6.26
C LEU A 12 -0.30 2.32 -4.92
N GLU A 13 0.27 2.87 -3.85
CA GLU A 13 0.16 2.27 -2.52
C GLU A 13 -1.28 2.20 -2.02
N GLU A 14 -2.06 3.27 -2.20
CA GLU A 14 -3.47 3.28 -1.82
C GLU A 14 -4.29 2.27 -2.64
N GLN A 15 -4.00 2.11 -3.93
CA GLN A 15 -4.64 1.11 -4.78
C GLN A 15 -4.29 -0.32 -4.37
N ILE A 16 -3.01 -0.61 -4.12
CA ILE A 16 -2.57 -1.93 -3.65
C ILE A 16 -3.23 -2.27 -2.31
N LEU A 17 -3.25 -1.32 -1.37
CA LEU A 17 -3.89 -1.52 -0.06
C LEU A 17 -5.39 -1.82 -0.20
N PHE A 18 -6.08 -1.05 -1.04
CA PHE A 18 -7.50 -1.29 -1.31
C PHE A 18 -7.75 -2.67 -1.94
N MET A 19 -6.93 -3.05 -2.92
CA MET A 19 -7.06 -4.35 -3.59
C MET A 19 -6.78 -5.51 -2.64
N LYS A 20 -5.77 -5.41 -1.78
CA LYS A 20 -5.48 -6.42 -0.75
C LYS A 20 -6.60 -6.50 0.29
N TRP A 21 -7.18 -5.38 0.69
CA TRP A 21 -8.35 -5.37 1.57
C TRP A 21 -9.56 -6.07 0.92
N ASN A 22 -9.82 -5.80 -0.36
CA ASN A 22 -10.89 -6.43 -1.13
C ASN A 22 -10.65 -7.95 -1.28
N LEU A 23 -9.40 -8.35 -1.55
CA LEU A 23 -9.00 -9.75 -1.60
C LEU A 23 -9.28 -10.46 -0.28
N ASN A 24 -8.88 -9.86 0.84
CA ASN A 24 -9.11 -10.43 2.17
C ASN A 24 -10.61 -10.63 2.45
N LYS A 25 -11.46 -9.63 2.15
CA LYS A 25 -12.92 -9.77 2.30
C LYS A 25 -13.48 -10.87 1.39
N SER A 26 -12.98 -10.99 0.16
CA SER A 26 -13.41 -12.02 -0.80
C SER A 26 -13.02 -13.43 -0.33
N LYS A 27 -11.81 -13.60 0.21
CA LYS A 27 -11.33 -14.86 0.80
C LYS A 27 -12.14 -15.26 2.03
N LEU A 28 -12.45 -14.32 2.91
CA LEU A 28 -13.32 -14.57 4.08
C LEU A 28 -14.75 -14.95 3.65
N GLU A 29 -15.28 -14.33 2.61
CA GLU A 29 -16.58 -14.72 2.06
C GLU A 29 -16.54 -16.14 1.48
N LEU A 30 -15.50 -16.49 0.72
CA LEU A 30 -15.33 -17.83 0.19
C LEU A 30 -15.26 -18.88 1.30
N ASP A 31 -14.51 -18.62 2.37
CA ASP A 31 -14.42 -19.54 3.51
C ASP A 31 -15.78 -19.77 4.17
N ARG A 32 -16.63 -18.74 4.28
CA ARG A 32 -18.01 -18.91 4.78
C ARG A 32 -18.86 -19.82 3.90
N TRP A 33 -18.67 -19.76 2.58
CA TRP A 33 -19.36 -20.60 1.60
C TRP A 33 -18.85 -22.02 1.57
N VAL A 34 -17.56 -22.25 1.82
CA VAL A 34 -16.95 -23.59 1.74
C VAL A 34 -17.01 -24.32 3.09
N ASN A 35 -16.65 -23.64 4.17
CA ASN A 35 -16.45 -24.21 5.51
C ASN A 35 -17.38 -23.63 6.58
N GLY A 36 -17.90 -22.42 6.37
CA GLY A 36 -18.62 -21.68 7.41
C GLY A 36 -20.13 -21.85 7.41
N ASP A 37 -20.81 -20.81 7.89
CA ASP A 37 -22.24 -20.76 8.11
C ASP A 37 -23.08 -20.87 6.82
N LEU A 38 -22.47 -20.63 5.66
CA LEU A 38 -23.13 -20.68 4.36
C LEU A 38 -22.90 -22.01 3.61
N ALA A 39 -22.10 -22.94 4.14
CA ALA A 39 -21.72 -24.19 3.47
C ALA A 39 -22.91 -25.09 3.09
N ASN A 40 -24.03 -25.01 3.82
CA ASN A 40 -25.22 -25.81 3.57
C ASN A 40 -26.31 -25.09 2.77
N VAL A 41 -26.05 -23.87 2.30
CA VAL A 41 -26.99 -23.08 1.51
C VAL A 41 -26.91 -23.54 0.04
N ARG A 42 -28.03 -24.01 -0.52
CA ARG A 42 -28.08 -24.43 -1.93
C ARG A 42 -27.86 -23.24 -2.86
N LEU A 43 -26.76 -23.28 -3.60
CA LEU A 43 -26.44 -22.31 -4.63
C LEU A 43 -27.10 -22.69 -5.96
N GLU A 44 -27.73 -21.72 -6.64
CA GLU A 44 -28.10 -21.87 -8.05
C GLU A 44 -26.86 -21.83 -8.94
N LYS A 45 -26.91 -22.50 -10.10
CA LYS A 45 -25.77 -22.75 -11.01
C LYS A 45 -25.13 -21.48 -11.64
N ASN A 46 -25.61 -20.29 -11.28
CA ASN A 46 -25.08 -18.96 -11.67
C ASN A 46 -25.02 -18.01 -10.45
N SER A 47 -24.90 -18.54 -9.24
CA SER A 47 -24.86 -17.74 -8.01
C SER A 47 -23.58 -16.92 -7.92
N ARG A 48 -23.61 -15.83 -7.14
CA ARG A 48 -22.44 -15.00 -6.83
C ARG A 48 -21.21 -15.81 -6.36
N SER A 49 -21.45 -16.94 -5.69
CA SER A 49 -20.37 -17.79 -5.18
C SER A 49 -19.60 -18.51 -6.29
N SER A 50 -20.24 -18.87 -7.41
CA SER A 50 -19.53 -19.54 -8.53
C SER A 50 -18.59 -18.60 -9.31
N SER A 51 -18.75 -17.28 -9.17
CA SER A 51 -17.84 -16.27 -9.73
C SER A 51 -16.82 -15.74 -8.72
N LEU A 52 -16.89 -16.18 -7.45
CA LEU A 52 -16.08 -15.61 -6.38
C LEU A 52 -14.61 -16.08 -6.47
N GLU A 53 -14.38 -17.36 -6.76
CA GLU A 53 -13.03 -17.92 -6.98
C GLU A 53 -12.33 -17.23 -8.17
N GLU A 54 -13.03 -17.09 -9.30
CA GLU A 54 -12.52 -16.37 -10.47
C GLU A 54 -12.22 -14.89 -10.14
N SER A 55 -13.09 -14.24 -9.34
CA SER A 55 -12.86 -12.86 -8.91
C SER A 55 -11.62 -12.73 -8.02
N ILE A 56 -11.39 -13.68 -7.10
CA ILE A 56 -10.19 -13.75 -6.26
C ILE A 56 -8.95 -13.86 -7.13
N GLU A 57 -8.93 -14.77 -8.11
CA GLU A 57 -7.81 -14.94 -9.03
C GLU A 57 -7.52 -13.68 -9.87
N ILE A 58 -8.56 -12.93 -10.25
CA ILE A 58 -8.41 -11.64 -10.96
C ILE A 58 -7.77 -10.61 -10.02
N ILE A 59 -8.25 -10.50 -8.78
CA ILE A 59 -7.72 -9.54 -7.80
C ILE A 59 -6.26 -9.84 -7.48
N GLU A 60 -5.87 -11.11 -7.30
CA GLU A 60 -4.48 -11.51 -7.04
C GLU A 60 -3.54 -11.16 -8.20
N ARG A 61 -3.99 -11.38 -9.44
CA ARG A 61 -3.23 -10.98 -10.63
C ARG A 61 -3.06 -9.47 -10.71
N GLU A 62 -4.12 -8.71 -10.44
CA GLU A 62 -4.06 -7.24 -10.47
C GLU A 62 -3.13 -6.68 -9.38
N ILE A 63 -3.16 -7.25 -8.17
CA ILE A 63 -2.20 -6.89 -7.10
C ILE A 63 -0.76 -7.13 -7.58
N SER A 64 -0.50 -8.27 -8.21
CA SER A 64 0.83 -8.61 -8.72
C SER A 64 1.31 -7.62 -9.78
N VAL A 65 0.42 -7.18 -10.67
CA VAL A 65 0.72 -6.14 -11.68
C VAL A 65 1.04 -4.81 -11.00
N LEU A 66 0.20 -4.36 -10.07
CA LEU A 66 0.41 -3.09 -9.35
C LEU A 66 1.70 -3.09 -8.52
N GLU A 67 2.06 -4.22 -7.91
CA GLU A 67 3.33 -4.37 -7.18
C GLU A 67 4.54 -4.29 -8.12
N CYS A 68 4.43 -4.84 -9.34
CA CYS A 68 5.46 -4.69 -10.37
C CYS A 68 5.59 -3.22 -10.82
N GLU A 69 4.47 -2.55 -11.09
CA GLU A 69 4.45 -1.12 -11.45
C GLU A 69 5.07 -0.24 -10.34
N LYS A 70 4.78 -0.55 -9.07
CA LYS A 70 5.38 0.12 -7.92
C LYS A 70 6.90 -0.08 -7.90
N ALA A 71 7.38 -1.31 -8.14
CA ALA A 71 8.81 -1.62 -8.17
C ALA A 71 9.53 -0.87 -9.31
N GLU A 72 8.97 -0.87 -10.52
CA GLU A 72 9.50 -0.12 -11.66
C GLU A 72 9.54 1.38 -11.40
N LEU A 73 8.51 1.93 -10.74
CA LEU A 73 8.50 3.35 -10.35
C LEU A 73 9.61 3.66 -9.32
N LEU A 74 9.86 2.76 -8.37
CA LEU A 74 10.96 2.92 -7.41
C LEU A 74 12.33 2.91 -8.10
N GLU A 75 12.57 1.99 -9.04
CA GLU A 75 13.80 1.98 -9.83
C GLU A 75 13.98 3.29 -10.62
N LEU A 76 12.89 3.81 -11.20
CA LEU A 76 12.92 5.10 -11.88
C LEU A 76 13.27 6.23 -10.91
N ILE A 77 12.67 6.27 -9.71
CA ILE A 77 12.95 7.28 -8.69
C ILE A 77 14.43 7.22 -8.24
N ASP A 78 15.00 6.02 -8.13
CA ASP A 78 16.40 5.82 -7.75
C ASP A 78 17.39 6.32 -8.81
N SER A 79 16.96 6.42 -10.06
CA SER A 79 17.75 7.04 -11.13
C SER A 79 17.81 8.58 -11.03
N PHE A 80 16.91 9.20 -10.25
CA PHE A 80 16.83 10.66 -10.17
C PHE A 80 17.98 11.24 -9.37
N SER A 81 18.72 12.16 -10.00
CA SER A 81 19.73 12.96 -9.31
C SER A 81 19.12 14.17 -8.59
N GLY A 82 19.89 14.75 -7.67
CA GLY A 82 19.56 15.99 -6.99
C GLY A 82 19.08 15.80 -5.55
N THR A 83 19.56 16.68 -4.69
CA THR A 83 19.35 16.64 -3.24
C THR A 83 17.87 16.61 -2.86
N ASP A 84 17.03 17.39 -3.53
CA ASP A 84 15.61 17.43 -3.20
C ASP A 84 14.88 16.11 -3.52
N ASN A 85 15.24 15.42 -4.60
CA ASN A 85 14.66 14.10 -4.90
C ASN A 85 15.05 13.09 -3.81
N LYS A 86 16.33 13.08 -3.38
CA LYS A 86 16.80 12.24 -2.27
C LYS A 86 16.05 12.56 -0.98
N ILE A 87 15.93 13.85 -0.60
CA ILE A 87 15.18 14.26 0.61
C ILE A 87 13.71 13.80 0.56
N VAL A 88 13.04 13.95 -0.59
CA VAL A 88 11.63 13.55 -0.74
C VAL A 88 11.47 12.04 -0.65
N LYS A 89 12.32 11.26 -1.32
CA LYS A 89 12.30 9.80 -1.26
C LYS A 89 12.49 9.32 0.18
N LEU A 90 13.57 9.75 0.84
CA LEU A 90 13.86 9.34 2.21
C LEU A 90 12.72 9.71 3.18
N LYS A 91 12.16 10.91 3.04
CA LYS A 91 11.10 11.38 3.95
C LYS A 91 9.78 10.64 3.80
N TYR A 92 9.35 10.39 2.56
CA TYR A 92 7.97 10.00 2.27
C TYR A 92 7.81 8.56 1.74
N ILE A 93 8.89 7.95 1.27
CA ILE A 93 8.91 6.53 0.86
C ILE A 93 9.58 5.68 1.94
N GLU A 94 10.74 6.13 2.46
CA GLU A 94 11.49 5.39 3.48
C GLU A 94 11.11 5.82 4.92
N ASP A 95 10.16 6.74 5.06
CA ASP A 95 9.59 7.25 6.32
C ASP A 95 10.62 7.79 7.33
N MET A 96 11.78 8.22 6.84
CA MET A 96 12.85 8.75 7.69
C MET A 96 12.50 10.11 8.29
N ASP A 97 13.05 10.39 9.48
CA ASP A 97 12.97 11.72 10.06
C ASP A 97 14.07 12.66 9.52
N VAL A 98 14.01 13.93 9.89
CA VAL A 98 14.95 14.94 9.36
C VAL A 98 16.38 14.74 9.87
N TYR A 99 16.57 14.10 11.02
CA TYR A 99 17.88 13.76 11.56
C TYR A 99 18.48 12.58 10.80
N ASP A 100 17.72 11.50 10.60
CA ASP A 100 18.16 10.35 9.81
C ASP A 100 18.50 10.75 8.37
N ILE A 101 17.70 11.63 7.77
CA ILE A 101 17.99 12.18 6.43
C ILE A 101 19.29 12.99 6.43
N ALA A 102 19.55 13.76 7.48
CA ALA A 102 20.78 14.55 7.59
C ALA A 102 22.01 13.63 7.65
N ASP A 103 21.93 12.56 8.45
CA ASP A 103 22.98 11.57 8.58
C ASP A 103 23.21 10.81 7.25
N GLU A 104 22.14 10.34 6.61
CA GLU A 104 22.18 9.61 5.33
C GLU A 104 22.64 10.47 4.13
N THR A 105 22.45 11.78 4.19
CA THR A 105 22.89 12.70 3.12
C THR A 105 24.20 13.41 3.41
N GLY A 106 24.70 13.35 4.65
CA GLY A 106 25.87 14.08 5.12
C GLY A 106 25.67 15.60 5.22
N TYR A 107 24.43 16.09 5.07
CA TYR A 107 24.10 17.51 5.24
C TYR A 107 23.79 17.83 6.70
N SER A 108 23.85 19.12 7.07
CA SER A 108 23.41 19.53 8.40
C SER A 108 21.89 19.39 8.55
N VAL A 109 21.43 19.02 9.75
CA VAL A 109 20.00 18.98 10.12
C VAL A 109 19.30 20.30 9.79
N SER A 110 19.96 21.44 10.02
CA SER A 110 19.41 22.77 9.70
C SER A 110 19.15 22.94 8.19
N TYR A 111 20.08 22.48 7.35
CA TYR A 111 19.92 22.51 5.90
C TYR A 111 18.75 21.62 5.46
N ILE A 112 18.67 20.38 5.95
CA ILE A 112 17.57 19.46 5.60
C ILE A 112 16.22 20.03 6.03
N ARG A 113 16.09 20.56 7.25
CA ARG A 113 14.84 21.21 7.71
C ARG A 113 14.39 22.33 6.78
N LYS A 114 15.33 23.21 6.40
CA LYS A 114 15.04 24.33 5.51
C LYS A 114 14.58 23.82 4.13
N ARG A 115 15.32 22.89 3.53
CA ARG A 115 14.99 22.31 2.22
C ARG A 115 13.65 21.57 2.25
N HIS A 116 13.42 20.73 3.27
CA HIS A 116 12.16 20.02 3.45
C HIS A 116 10.97 20.98 3.53
N THR A 117 11.10 22.07 4.30
CA THR A 117 10.05 23.12 4.39
C THR A 117 9.78 23.77 3.03
N GLU A 118 10.81 24.10 2.26
CA GLU A 118 10.68 24.70 0.93
C GLU A 118 10.02 23.73 -0.07
N ILE A 119 10.40 22.45 -0.03
CA ILE A 119 9.81 21.39 -0.84
C ILE A 119 8.33 21.18 -0.48
N ARG A 120 8.01 21.09 0.82
CA ARG A 120 6.66 20.81 1.30
C ARG A 120 5.64 21.85 0.84
N LYS A 121 6.03 23.13 0.69
CA LYS A 121 5.19 24.19 0.10
C LYS A 121 4.71 23.87 -1.32
N THR A 122 5.42 22.99 -2.03
CA THR A 122 5.05 22.54 -3.39
C THR A 122 4.29 21.22 -3.41
N LEU A 123 4.12 20.57 -2.25
CA LEU A 123 3.54 19.24 -2.07
C LEU A 123 2.20 19.31 -1.33
N SER A 124 1.25 20.13 -1.79
CA SER A 124 -0.04 20.31 -1.11
C SER A 124 -0.87 19.02 -0.96
N PHE A 125 -0.61 18.00 -1.78
CA PHE A 125 -1.30 16.70 -1.71
C PHE A 125 -0.77 15.80 -0.58
N VAL A 126 0.43 16.05 -0.07
CA VAL A 126 1.06 15.21 0.96
C VAL A 126 0.34 15.35 2.29
N ASP A 127 -0.20 16.53 2.61
CA ASP A 127 -0.93 16.73 3.86
C ASP A 127 -2.16 15.80 3.95
N GLU A 128 -2.89 15.63 2.83
CA GLU A 128 -4.02 14.71 2.75
C GLU A 128 -3.57 13.25 2.90
N TYR A 129 -2.51 12.86 2.20
CA TYR A 129 -1.94 11.51 2.31
C TYR A 129 -1.44 11.20 3.74
N GLU A 130 -0.76 12.13 4.40
CA GLU A 130 -0.31 11.97 5.80
C GLU A 130 -1.48 11.87 6.78
N SER A 131 -2.53 12.69 6.60
CA SER A 131 -3.72 12.65 7.47
C SER A 131 -4.42 11.29 7.48
N ARG A 132 -4.35 10.55 6.36
CA ARG A 132 -4.92 9.19 6.23
C ARG A 132 -3.97 8.08 6.68
N ARG A 133 -2.75 8.40 7.15
CA ARG A 133 -1.73 7.39 7.50
C ARG A 133 -2.22 6.40 8.56
N GLU A 134 -2.84 6.91 9.62
CA GLU A 134 -3.37 6.05 10.69
C GLU A 134 -4.48 5.12 10.20
N GLU A 135 -5.33 5.59 9.29
CA GLU A 135 -6.38 4.75 8.70
C GLU A 135 -5.79 3.64 7.83
N ARG A 136 -4.74 3.94 7.06
CA ARG A 136 -4.03 2.93 6.25
C ARG A 136 -3.36 1.88 7.12
N LEU A 137 -2.67 2.30 8.18
CA LEU A 137 -2.03 1.38 9.14
C LEU A 137 -3.06 0.47 9.80
N LYS A 138 -4.18 1.01 10.28
CA LYS A 138 -5.28 0.21 10.85
C LYS A 138 -5.84 -0.81 9.87
N LYS A 139 -6.01 -0.45 8.59
CA LYS A 139 -6.47 -1.40 7.56
C LYS A 139 -5.45 -2.52 7.32
N GLN A 140 -4.17 -2.17 7.29
CA GLN A 140 -3.10 -3.16 7.15
C GLN A 140 -3.08 -4.12 8.35
N GLU A 141 -3.15 -3.60 9.57
CA GLU A 141 -3.23 -4.39 10.81
C GLU A 141 -4.46 -5.32 10.84
N GLU A 142 -5.63 -4.81 10.42
CA GLU A 142 -6.85 -5.62 10.30
C GLU A 142 -6.63 -6.79 9.33
N MET A 143 -6.02 -6.54 8.18
CA MET A 143 -5.74 -7.56 7.18
C MET A 143 -4.74 -8.60 7.68
N ASP A 144 -3.65 -8.16 8.32
CA ASP A 144 -2.60 -9.04 8.84
C ASP A 144 -3.13 -9.94 9.96
N TYR A 145 -4.01 -9.42 10.83
CA TYR A 145 -4.68 -10.20 11.87
C TYR A 145 -5.49 -11.37 11.29
N TYR A 146 -6.32 -11.11 10.28
CA TYR A 146 -7.14 -12.16 9.66
C TYR A 146 -6.30 -13.15 8.84
N SER A 147 -5.21 -12.69 8.21
CA SER A 147 -4.28 -13.59 7.51
C SER A 147 -3.62 -14.57 8.49
N ALA A 148 -3.18 -14.10 9.66
CA ALA A 148 -2.51 -14.94 10.66
C ALA A 148 -3.44 -15.98 11.29
N ASP A 149 -4.73 -15.65 11.46
CA ASP A 149 -5.74 -16.57 12.01
C ASP A 149 -6.06 -17.72 11.02
N GLN A 150 -6.08 -17.44 9.71
CA GLN A 150 -6.22 -18.45 8.67
C GLN A 150 -5.04 -19.46 8.64
N ASP A 151 -3.81 -18.99 8.81
CA ASP A 151 -2.64 -19.86 8.86
C ASP A 151 -2.68 -20.82 10.07
N GLN A 152 -3.22 -20.37 11.22
CA GLN A 152 -3.38 -21.20 12.41
C GLN A 152 -4.47 -22.28 12.26
N LEU A 153 -5.53 -21.99 11.52
CA LEU A 153 -6.59 -22.96 11.21
C LEU A 153 -6.14 -24.00 10.17
N SER A 154 -5.21 -23.65 9.27
CA SER A 154 -4.68 -24.57 8.24
C SER A 154 -3.72 -25.64 8.76
N LEU A 155 -3.27 -25.52 10.02
CA LEU A 155 -2.28 -26.40 10.67
C LEU A 155 -2.89 -27.60 11.41
N PHE A 156 -4.20 -27.83 11.30
CA PHE A 156 -4.93 -28.94 11.96
C PHE A 156 -5.70 -29.82 10.98
#